data_AF-A0A7V9EC09-F1
#
_entry.id   AF-A0A7V9EC09-F1
#
_cell.length_a   1.000
_cell.length_b   1.000
_cell.length_c   1.000
_cell.angle_alpha   90.00
_cell.angle_beta   90.00
_cell.angle_gamma   90.00
#
_symmetry.space_group_name_H-M   'P 1'
#
loop_
_entity.id
_entity.type
_entity.pdbx_description
1 polymer ?
#
loop_
_entity_poly.entity_id
_entity_poly.type
_entity_poly.pdbx_seq_one_letter_code
_entity_poly.pdbx_strand_id
1 'polypeptide(L)' 'MGQRLRLKRSFDTSRFPRQSRVVLRALKRYGAIVADNGAPWFVSGVPSSRWNNDDLHSLQRVRGSAWEVVDSTRLSKPRG' A
#
# COMPACT_ATOMS: atom_id res chain seq x y z
N MET A 1 5.16 15.49 2.07
CA MET A 1 4.88 14.10 1.63
C MET A 1 3.37 13.86 1.76
N GLY A 2 2.83 12.83 1.13
CA GLY A 2 1.37 12.68 1.00
C GLY A 2 0.85 12.27 -0.39
N GLN A 3 1.74 11.92 -1.33
CA GLN A 3 1.34 11.42 -2.64
C GLN A 3 0.47 10.18 -2.47
N ARG A 4 -0.68 10.17 -3.13
CA ARG A 4 -1.57 9.01 -3.14
C ARG A 4 -1.14 8.04 -4.22
N LEU A 5 -1.03 6.78 -3.83
CA LEU A 5 -0.68 5.65 -4.68
C LEU A 5 -1.79 4.61 -4.61
N ARG A 6 -1.91 3.78 -5.64
CA ARG A 6 -2.81 2.62 -5.63
C ARG A 6 -2.09 1.41 -6.19
N LEU A 7 -2.37 0.24 -5.63
CA LEU A 7 -1.89 -1.01 -6.22
C LEU A 7 -2.72 -1.33 -7.47
N LYS A 8 -2.06 -1.61 -8.59
CA LYS A 8 -2.73 -1.93 -9.86
C LYS A 8 -3.73 -3.07 -9.67
N ARG A 9 -4.92 -2.93 -10.26
CA ARG A 9 -5.99 -3.95 -10.18
C ARG A 9 -5.49 -5.32 -10.68
N SER A 10 -4.67 -5.31 -11.73
CA SER A 10 -4.08 -6.49 -12.38
C SER A 10 -2.96 -7.18 -11.59
N PHE A 11 -2.43 -6.57 -10.52
CA PHE A 11 -1.35 -7.18 -9.74
C PHE A 11 -1.83 -8.49 -9.08
N ASP A 12 -1.16 -9.62 -9.34
CA ASP A 12 -1.54 -10.90 -8.77
C ASP A 12 -1.18 -10.98 -7.27
N THR A 13 -2.19 -11.18 -6.43
CA THR A 13 -2.03 -11.29 -4.97
C THR A 13 -2.19 -12.73 -4.48
N SER A 14 -2.49 -13.70 -5.36
CA SER A 14 -2.75 -15.09 -4.99
C SER A 14 -1.54 -15.75 -4.33
N ARG A 15 -0.33 -15.36 -4.75
CA ARG A 15 0.97 -15.85 -4.25
C ARG A 15 1.42 -15.24 -2.91
N PHE A 16 0.56 -14.45 -2.27
CA PHE A 16 0.83 -13.87 -0.96
C PHE A 16 0.13 -14.66 0.15
N PRO A 17 0.75 -14.77 1.33
CA PRO A 17 0.12 -15.31 2.52
C PRO A 17 -1.17 -14.58 2.89
N ARG A 18 -2.00 -15.21 3.72
CA ARG A 18 -3.38 -14.78 3.98
C ARG A 18 -3.44 -13.34 4.46
N GLN A 19 -2.62 -12.96 5.43
CA GLN A 19 -2.70 -11.61 6.01
C GLN A 19 -2.17 -10.53 5.05
N SER A 20 -1.07 -10.79 4.35
CA SER A 20 -0.58 -9.88 3.30
C SER A 20 -1.58 -9.70 2.16
N ARG A 21 -2.34 -10.75 1.80
CA ARG A 21 -3.41 -10.65 0.80
C ARG A 21 -4.55 -9.74 1.26
N VAL A 22 -4.84 -9.65 2.57
CA VAL A 22 -5.80 -8.67 3.11
C VAL A 22 -5.29 -7.25 2.90
N VAL A 23 -4.03 -6.97 3.26
CA VAL A 23 -3.41 -5.66 3.07
C VAL A 23 -3.36 -5.27 1.59
N LEU A 24 -2.90 -6.16 0.70
CA LEU A 24 -2.83 -5.88 -0.74
C LEU A 24 -4.21 -5.61 -1.35
N ARG A 25 -5.26 -6.29 -0.89
CA ARG A 25 -6.63 -5.98 -1.32
C ARG A 25 -7.09 -4.61 -0.83
N ALA A 26 -6.74 -4.23 0.40
CA ALA A 26 -7.00 -2.88 0.89
C ALA A 26 -6.25 -1.84 0.05
N LEU A 27 -4.99 -2.08 -0.30
CA LEU A 27 -4.18 -1.19 -1.14
C LEU A 27 -4.70 -1.05 -2.58
N LYS A 28 -5.33 -2.09 -3.14
CA LYS A 28 -6.07 -1.98 -4.42
C LYS A 28 -7.32 -1.13 -4.29
N ARG A 29 -8.04 -1.26 -3.17
CA ARG A 29 -9.35 -0.62 -2.98
C ARG A 29 -9.25 0.83 -2.53
N TYR A 30 -8.36 1.09 -1.58
CA TYR A 30 -8.26 2.36 -0.85
C TYR A 30 -6.97 3.13 -1.16
N GLY A 31 -5.95 2.44 -1.68
CA GLY A 31 -4.65 3.04 -1.96
C GLY A 31 -3.75 3.14 -0.72
N ALA A 32 -2.63 3.84 -0.91
CA ALA A 32 -1.62 4.16 0.08
C ALA A 32 -1.25 5.65 0.00
N ILE A 33 -0.59 6.12 1.04
CA ILE A 33 -0.04 7.47 1.13
C ILE A 33 1.48 7.35 1.34
N VAL A 34 2.27 8.09 0.58
CA VAL A 34 3.72 8.20 0.81
C VAL A 34 3.94 8.93 2.14
N ALA A 35 4.39 8.18 3.15
CA ALA A 35 4.65 8.69 4.49
C ALA A 35 6.01 9.40 4.58
N ASP A 36 7.06 8.79 4.02
CA ASP A 36 8.42 9.32 4.01
C ASP A 36 9.20 8.94 2.72
N ASN A 37 10.42 9.47 2.56
CA ASN A 37 11.36 9.16 1.48
C ASN A 37 12.43 8.14 1.91
N GLY A 38 12.11 7.25 2.85
CA GLY A 38 13.00 6.19 3.33
C GLY A 38 13.20 5.06 2.32
N ALA A 39 13.21 3.81 2.80
CA ALA A 39 13.40 2.64 1.94
C ALA A 39 12.29 2.55 0.86
N PRO A 40 12.64 2.16 -0.37
CA PRO A 40 11.69 2.17 -1.48
C PRO A 40 10.57 1.15 -1.24
N TRP A 41 9.31 1.63 -1.34
CA TRP A 41 8.10 0.80 -1.36
C TRP A 41 7.85 -0.06 -0.10
N PHE A 42 8.40 0.36 1.03
CA PHE A 42 8.11 -0.27 2.30
C PHE A 42 6.68 0.06 2.78
N VAL A 43 5.97 -0.97 3.26
CA VAL A 43 4.65 -0.79 3.90
C VAL A 43 4.85 -0.76 5.40
N SER A 44 4.63 0.40 6.01
CA SER A 44 4.67 0.58 7.47
C SER A 44 3.26 0.54 8.07
N GLY A 45 3.21 0.28 9.38
CA GLY A 45 1.97 0.20 10.14
C GLY A 45 2.27 0.17 11.64
N VAL A 46 1.22 0.02 12.44
CA VAL A 46 1.34 -0.07 13.89
C VAL A 46 1.61 -1.54 14.29
N PRO A 47 2.57 -1.81 15.18
CA PRO A 47 2.77 -3.14 15.73
C PRO A 47 1.49 -3.68 16.38
N SER A 48 1.11 -4.92 16.07
CA SER A 48 -0.01 -5.58 16.74
C SER A 48 0.22 -7.09 16.75
N SER A 49 -0.02 -7.72 17.91
CA SER A 49 0.03 -9.18 18.07
C SER A 49 -1.03 -9.93 17.26
N ARG A 50 -2.03 -9.22 16.72
CA ARG A 50 -3.04 -9.79 15.82
C ARG A 50 -2.49 -10.04 14.41
N TRP A 51 -1.33 -9.47 14.08
CA TRP A 51 -0.66 -9.68 12.81
C TRP A 51 0.44 -10.75 12.95
N ASN A 52 0.56 -11.58 11.92
CA ASN A 52 1.68 -12.47 11.71
C ASN A 52 2.74 -11.72 10.90
N ASN A 53 3.88 -11.44 11.54
CA ASN A 53 4.95 -10.66 10.92
C ASN A 53 5.65 -11.39 9.76
N ASP A 54 5.72 -12.72 9.80
CA ASP A 54 6.31 -13.52 8.71
C ASP A 54 5.46 -13.40 7.44
N ASP A 55 4.12 -13.44 7.60
CA ASP A 55 3.19 -13.16 6.52
C ASP A 55 3.42 -11.75 5.96
N LEU A 56 3.44 -10.73 6.84
CA LEU A 56 3.56 -9.32 6.47
C LEU A 56 4.91 -8.96 5.83
N HIS A 57 5.99 -9.65 6.19
CA HIS A 57 7.31 -9.44 5.59
C HIS A 57 7.28 -9.65 4.06
N SER A 58 6.38 -10.53 3.59
CA SER A 58 6.22 -10.78 2.15
C SER A 58 5.75 -9.57 1.35
N LEU A 59 5.22 -8.51 1.97
CA LEU A 59 4.82 -7.25 1.31
C LEU A 59 6.01 -6.53 0.64
N GLN A 60 7.23 -6.74 1.13
CA GLN A 60 8.46 -6.17 0.54
C GLN A 60 8.72 -6.66 -0.90
N ARG A 61 8.06 -7.75 -1.31
CA ARG A 61 8.15 -8.26 -2.69
C ARG A 61 7.40 -7.38 -3.71
N VAL A 62 6.58 -6.43 -3.26
CA VAL A 62 5.81 -5.55 -4.15
C VAL A 62 6.71 -4.44 -4.68
N ARG A 63 7.05 -4.53 -5.97
CA ARG A 63 7.88 -3.55 -6.65
C ARG A 63 7.11 -2.28 -6.99
N GLY A 64 7.83 -1.17 -7.15
CA GLY A 64 7.29 0.13 -7.59
C GLY A 64 6.44 0.06 -8.86
N SER A 65 6.80 -0.82 -9.82
CA SER A 65 6.04 -1.02 -11.05
C SER A 65 4.63 -1.58 -10.86
N ALA A 66 4.31 -2.13 -9.69
CA ALA A 66 2.97 -2.57 -9.33
C ALA A 66 2.05 -1.43 -8.90
N TRP A 67 2.60 -0.24 -8.64
CA TRP A 67 1.87 0.93 -8.18
C TRP A 67 1.54 1.88 -9.33
N GLU A 68 0.51 2.67 -9.11
CA GLU A 68 0.13 3.80 -9.97
C GLU A 68 -0.16 5.02 -9.09
N VAL A 69 0.14 6.20 -9.63
CA VAL A 69 -0.15 7.48 -8.96
C VAL A 69 -1.62 7.77 -9.11
N VAL A 70 -2.28 8.10 -8.00
CA VAL A 70 -3.68 8.54 -8.01
C VAL A 70 -3.71 10.04 -8.27
N ASP A 71 -4.40 10.45 -9.34
CA ASP A 71 -4.71 11.85 -9.58
C ASP A 71 -5.67 12.38 -8.50
N SER A 72 -5.14 13.25 -7.64
CA SER A 72 -5.88 13.89 -6.56
C SER A 72 -6.35 15.31 -6.88
N THR A 73 -6.18 15.81 -8.11
CA THR A 73 -6.53 17.20 -8.48
C THR A 73 -8.01 17.52 -8.28
N ARG A 74 -8.89 16.52 -8.38
CA ARG A 74 -10.34 16.66 -8.18
C ARG A 74 -10.78 16.55 -6.71
N LEU A 75 -9.88 16.24 -5.79
CA LEU A 75 -10.18 16.35 -4.36
C LEU A 75 -10.17 17.84 -4.01
N SER A 76 -11.34 18.40 -3.73
CA SER A 76 -11.47 19.80 -3.32
C SER A 76 -10.43 20.11 -2.24
N LYS A 77 -9.64 21.18 -2.44
CA LYS A 77 -8.85 21.73 -1.34
C LYS A 77 -9.82 22.07 -0.19
N PRO A 78 -9.43 21.83 1.07
CA PRO A 78 -10.15 22.41 2.20
C PRO A 78 -10.28 23.91 1.93
N ARG A 79 -11.52 24.43 1.99
CA ARG A 79 -11.70 25.88 2.03
C ARG A 79 -11.08 26.32 3.36
N GLY A 80 -10.03 27.13 3.27
CA GLY A 80 -9.40 27.77 4.43
C GLY A 80 -10.33 28.80 5.06
#